data_AF-A0A6P0TXI6-F1
#
_entry.id   AF-A0A6P0TXI6-F1
#
_cell.length_a   1.000
_cell.length_b   1.000
_cell.length_c   1.000
_cell.angle_alpha   90.00
_cell.angle_beta   90.00
_cell.angle_gamma   90.00
#
_symmetry.space_group_name_H-M   'P 1'
#
loop_
_entity.id
_entity.type
_entity.pdbx_description
1 polymer ?
#
loop_
_entity_poly.entity_id
_entity_poly.type
_entity_poly.pdbx_seq_one_letter_code
_entity_poly.pdbx_strand_id
1 'polypeptide(L)'
;MKKPFNLKKLLSQLGRSFIQLLRIIFLNLPALLLKLIFPSLRRRLLPENQNDDSSSATAHTKEKLPDKLHPQLDFLIQVLQATAESNGNPKIIYPLLQQNLDKLDDNFAHILQTWATAKLSEVETEEAESIAKTIWYFSYYLNDFPLGKKANNMEIVISGYEAVLKVFTRENNSENWAAIQNNLANAYSDRIRGDRAENIESAIAAYHLALEVRTKQDFPMNWAGTQNNLAIAYRNRIRGDRAENIESAIAAYHLALEVRTKQDFPMNWAMT
;
A
#
# COMPACT_ATOMS: atom_id res chain seq x y z
N MET A 1 -24.17 6.98 -42.67
CA MET A 1 -24.64 5.94 -41.73
C MET A 1 -23.44 5.26 -41.07
N LYS A 2 -23.19 5.49 -39.77
CA LYS A 2 -22.11 4.82 -39.02
C LYS A 2 -22.58 3.40 -38.67
N LYS A 3 -21.78 2.38 -39.02
CA LYS A 3 -22.07 0.99 -38.64
C LYS A 3 -22.02 0.84 -37.10
N PRO A 4 -22.93 0.06 -36.48
CA PRO A 4 -22.93 -0.15 -35.05
C PRO A 4 -21.67 -0.91 -34.60
N PHE A 5 -21.07 -0.45 -33.50
CA PHE A 5 -19.90 -1.06 -32.87
C PHE A 5 -20.25 -2.46 -32.36
N ASN A 6 -19.62 -3.49 -32.93
CA ASN A 6 -19.92 -4.88 -32.61
C ASN A 6 -18.88 -5.44 -31.64
N LEU A 7 -19.19 -5.35 -30.34
CA LEU A 7 -18.34 -5.82 -29.24
C LEU A 7 -17.99 -7.31 -29.34
N LYS A 8 -18.90 -8.13 -29.89
CA LYS A 8 -18.65 -9.57 -30.09
C LYS A 8 -17.57 -9.84 -31.14
N LYS A 9 -17.48 -9.01 -32.18
CA LYS A 9 -16.45 -9.12 -33.22
C LYS A 9 -15.07 -8.71 -32.69
N LEU A 10 -15.01 -7.68 -31.85
CA LEU A 10 -13.78 -7.23 -31.18
C LEU A 10 -13.26 -8.31 -30.22
N LEU A 11 -14.15 -8.92 -29.43
CA LEU A 11 -13.81 -10.01 -28.50
C LEU A 11 -13.38 -11.29 -29.21
N SER A 12 -13.87 -11.55 -30.43
CA SER A 12 -13.42 -12.69 -31.25
C SER A 12 -12.06 -12.49 -31.91
N GLN A 13 -11.59 -11.23 -32.03
CA GLN A 13 -10.29 -10.89 -32.60
C GLN A 13 -9.15 -10.84 -31.57
N LEU A 14 -9.49 -10.74 -30.28
CA LEU A 14 -8.55 -10.96 -29.18
C LEU A 14 -8.30 -12.47 -29.06
N GLY A 15 -7.30 -12.96 -29.79
CA GLY A 15 -6.93 -14.37 -29.85
C GLY A 15 -6.55 -14.97 -28.49
N ARG A 16 -6.28 -16.29 -28.49
CA ARG A 16 -6.02 -17.15 -27.30
C ARG A 16 -5.11 -16.55 -26.22
N SER A 17 -4.21 -15.62 -26.59
CA SER A 17 -3.35 -14.86 -25.69
C SER A 17 -4.10 -13.94 -24.70
N PHE A 18 -5.24 -13.34 -25.07
CA PHE A 18 -6.05 -12.51 -24.17
C PHE A 18 -6.83 -13.35 -23.15
N ILE A 19 -7.29 -14.54 -23.56
CA ILE A 19 -7.93 -15.53 -22.68
C ILE A 19 -6.88 -16.20 -21.77
N GLN A 20 -5.64 -16.36 -22.21
CA GLN A 20 -4.52 -16.77 -21.36
C GLN A 20 -4.13 -15.67 -20.36
N LEU A 21 -4.15 -14.39 -20.74
CA LEU A 21 -3.94 -13.27 -19.81
C LEU A 21 -5.05 -13.22 -18.74
N LEU A 22 -6.31 -13.37 -19.14
CA LEU A 22 -7.44 -13.49 -18.21
C LEU A 22 -7.36 -14.74 -17.33
N ARG A 23 -6.76 -15.84 -17.82
CA ARG A 23 -6.48 -17.01 -16.99
C ARG A 23 -5.40 -16.73 -15.96
N ILE A 24 -4.32 -16.03 -16.31
CA ILE A 24 -3.23 -15.68 -15.38
C ILE A 24 -3.71 -14.70 -14.30
N ILE A 25 -4.63 -13.78 -14.63
CA ILE A 25 -5.16 -12.79 -13.67
C ILE A 25 -6.19 -13.40 -12.70
N PHE A 26 -6.93 -14.44 -13.10
CA PHE A 26 -8.09 -14.94 -12.33
C PHE A 26 -7.99 -16.40 -11.84
N LEU A 27 -6.92 -17.14 -12.11
CA LEU A 27 -6.85 -18.58 -11.75
C LEU A 27 -6.60 -18.89 -10.27
N ASN A 28 -6.17 -17.92 -9.45
CA ASN A 28 -5.95 -18.16 -8.00
C ASN A 28 -7.02 -17.55 -7.09
N LEU A 29 -8.11 -17.00 -7.66
CA LEU A 29 -9.24 -16.57 -6.83
C LEU A 29 -10.01 -17.81 -6.34
N PRO A 30 -10.24 -17.96 -5.02
CA PRO A 30 -11.06 -19.04 -4.48
C PRO A 30 -12.38 -19.14 -5.26
N ALA A 31 -12.86 -20.35 -5.52
CA ALA A 31 -14.10 -20.59 -6.28
C ALA A 31 -15.34 -19.84 -5.72
N LEU A 32 -15.26 -19.34 -4.48
CA LEU A 32 -16.24 -18.45 -3.87
C LEU A 32 -16.26 -17.03 -4.48
N LEU A 33 -15.11 -16.48 -4.85
CA LEU A 33 -14.96 -15.12 -5.41
C LEU A 33 -15.35 -15.05 -6.89
N LEU A 34 -15.08 -16.10 -7.67
CA LEU A 34 -15.56 -16.23 -9.05
C LEU A 34 -17.11 -16.17 -9.16
N LYS A 35 -17.81 -16.64 -8.12
CA LYS A 35 -19.29 -16.60 -8.04
C LYS A 35 -19.86 -15.21 -7.76
N LEU A 36 -19.06 -14.30 -7.22
CA LEU A 36 -19.44 -12.92 -6.93
C LEU A 36 -19.21 -12.00 -8.13
N ILE A 37 -18.15 -12.24 -8.89
CA ILE A 37 -17.73 -11.37 -10.01
C ILE A 37 -18.55 -11.62 -11.29
N PHE A 38 -19.07 -12.84 -11.51
CA PHE A 38 -19.83 -13.19 -12.72
C PHE A 38 -21.11 -14.01 -12.43
N PRO A 39 -22.28 -13.37 -12.26
CA PRO A 39 -23.55 -14.07 -12.01
C PRO A 39 -23.97 -15.04 -13.13
N SER A 40 -23.53 -14.78 -14.37
CA SER A 40 -23.84 -15.57 -15.57
C SER A 40 -23.10 -16.91 -15.64
N LEU A 41 -21.99 -17.09 -14.90
CA LEU A 41 -21.23 -18.34 -14.84
C LEU A 41 -21.86 -19.39 -13.90
N ARG A 42 -22.81 -18.98 -13.03
CA ARG A 42 -23.51 -19.85 -12.08
C ARG A 42 -24.30 -21.00 -12.72
N ARG A 43 -24.84 -20.81 -13.93
CA ARG A 43 -25.64 -21.83 -14.64
C ARG A 43 -24.81 -22.87 -15.39
N ARG A 44 -23.51 -22.66 -15.60
CA ARG A 44 -22.70 -23.48 -16.53
C ARG A 44 -21.79 -24.51 -15.87
N LEU A 45 -21.73 -24.54 -14.53
CA LEU A 45 -20.80 -25.37 -13.75
C LEU A 45 -21.47 -26.32 -12.74
N LEU A 46 -22.79 -26.52 -12.83
CA LEU A 46 -23.46 -27.62 -12.13
C LEU A 46 -24.20 -28.46 -13.17
N PRO A 47 -23.95 -29.77 -13.28
CA PRO A 47 -24.98 -30.67 -13.78
C PRO A 47 -26.07 -30.73 -12.71
N GLU A 48 -27.32 -30.46 -13.10
CA GLU A 48 -28.47 -30.83 -12.29
C GLU A 48 -28.38 -32.34 -12.05
N ASN A 49 -28.31 -32.74 -10.78
CA ASN A 49 -28.75 -34.08 -10.42
C ASN A 49 -29.59 -33.99 -9.15
N GLN A 50 -30.81 -34.49 -9.32
CA GLN A 50 -31.83 -34.64 -8.30
C GLN A 50 -31.46 -35.79 -7.34
N ASN A 51 -32.06 -35.70 -6.15
CA ASN A 51 -32.35 -36.76 -5.17
C ASN A 51 -31.44 -36.90 -3.94
N ASP A 52 -32.06 -36.48 -2.83
CA ASP A 52 -32.29 -37.17 -1.56
C ASP A 52 -31.21 -37.37 -0.49
N ASP A 53 -31.56 -36.72 0.62
CA ASP A 53 -31.67 -37.23 1.99
C ASP A 53 -30.49 -37.25 2.98
N SER A 54 -30.76 -36.48 4.05
CA SER A 54 -30.46 -36.71 5.46
C SER A 54 -29.15 -36.20 6.06
N SER A 55 -29.34 -35.32 7.06
CA SER A 55 -28.60 -35.21 8.31
C SER A 55 -27.11 -34.82 8.26
N SER A 56 -26.81 -33.56 8.61
CA SER A 56 -26.42 -33.24 9.99
C SER A 56 -26.07 -31.75 10.13
N ALA A 57 -26.48 -31.22 11.27
CA ALA A 57 -26.29 -29.84 11.66
C ALA A 57 -24.82 -29.49 11.85
N THR A 58 -24.33 -28.50 11.10
CA THR A 58 -23.36 -27.51 11.59
C THR A 58 -23.58 -26.22 10.82
N ALA A 59 -24.44 -25.37 11.36
CA ALA A 59 -24.56 -23.98 10.93
C ALA A 59 -23.30 -23.23 11.38
N HIS A 60 -22.25 -23.23 10.56
CA HIS A 60 -21.29 -22.14 10.54
C HIS A 60 -21.81 -21.13 9.54
N THR A 61 -22.36 -20.04 10.07
CA THR A 61 -22.69 -18.81 9.37
C THR A 61 -21.46 -18.37 8.56
N LYS A 62 -21.45 -18.70 7.27
CA LYS A 62 -20.57 -18.06 6.29
C LYS A 62 -21.03 -16.62 6.19
N GLU A 63 -20.34 -15.76 6.91
CA GLU A 63 -20.55 -14.32 6.91
C GLU A 63 -20.43 -13.82 5.46
N LYS A 64 -21.57 -13.47 4.87
CA LYS A 64 -21.65 -12.91 3.53
C LYS A 64 -21.09 -11.50 3.62
N LEU A 65 -19.94 -11.25 2.99
CA LEU A 65 -19.29 -9.94 2.97
C LEU A 65 -20.33 -8.86 2.59
N PRO A 66 -20.50 -7.78 3.38
CA PRO A 66 -21.55 -6.79 3.12
C PRO A 66 -21.42 -6.14 1.73
N ASP A 67 -22.54 -5.96 1.04
CA ASP A 67 -22.62 -5.50 -0.38
C ASP A 67 -21.86 -4.19 -0.67
N LYS A 68 -21.54 -3.38 0.35
CA LYS A 68 -20.73 -2.15 0.22
C LYS A 68 -19.24 -2.39 -0.03
N LEU A 69 -18.70 -3.56 0.32
CA LEU A 69 -17.27 -3.87 0.17
C LEU A 69 -16.89 -4.11 -1.30
N HIS A 70 -17.84 -4.50 -2.15
CA HIS A 70 -17.58 -4.77 -3.57
C HIS A 70 -17.07 -3.55 -4.34
N PRO A 71 -17.73 -2.37 -4.34
CA PRO A 71 -17.25 -1.20 -5.06
C PRO A 71 -15.89 -0.66 -4.60
N GLN A 72 -15.56 -0.79 -3.30
CA GLN A 72 -14.29 -0.33 -2.74
C GLN A 72 -13.16 -1.31 -3.07
N LEU A 73 -13.43 -2.62 -3.03
CA LEU A 73 -12.50 -3.64 -3.50
C LEU A 73 -12.25 -3.53 -5.01
N ASP A 74 -13.30 -3.30 -5.80
CA ASP A 74 -13.17 -3.08 -7.24
C ASP A 74 -12.29 -1.85 -7.52
N PHE A 75 -12.50 -0.77 -6.75
CA PHE A 75 -11.66 0.44 -6.85
C PHE A 75 -10.21 0.18 -6.40
N LEU A 76 -9.99 -0.60 -5.33
CA LEU A 76 -8.65 -1.00 -4.91
C LEU A 76 -7.92 -1.74 -6.04
N ILE A 77 -8.56 -2.73 -6.65
CA ILE A 77 -7.98 -3.49 -7.76
C ILE A 77 -7.67 -2.55 -8.94
N GLN A 78 -8.60 -1.64 -9.27
CA GLN A 78 -8.42 -0.68 -10.34
C GLN A 78 -7.21 0.25 -10.12
N VAL A 79 -7.06 0.81 -8.91
CA VAL A 79 -5.96 1.74 -8.62
C VAL A 79 -4.61 1.03 -8.53
N LEU A 80 -4.57 -0.19 -8.00
CA LEU A 80 -3.34 -1.00 -7.99
C LEU A 80 -2.93 -1.39 -9.42
N GLN A 81 -3.88 -1.79 -10.26
CA GLN A 81 -3.61 -2.07 -11.67
C GLN A 81 -3.08 -0.84 -12.40
N ALA A 82 -3.73 0.32 -12.25
CA ALA A 82 -3.26 1.58 -12.84
C ALA A 82 -1.86 1.96 -12.33
N THR A 83 -1.57 1.69 -11.06
CA THR A 83 -0.25 1.92 -10.45
C THR A 83 0.81 1.01 -11.09
N ALA A 84 0.52 -0.28 -11.26
CA ALA A 84 1.42 -1.24 -11.88
C ALA A 84 1.71 -0.89 -13.36
N GLU A 85 0.66 -0.62 -14.15
CA GLU A 85 0.78 -0.32 -15.58
C GLU A 85 1.51 1.00 -15.85
N SER A 86 1.40 1.95 -14.93
CA SER A 86 2.02 3.28 -15.06
C SER A 86 3.34 3.42 -14.30
N ASN A 87 3.81 2.36 -13.64
CA ASN A 87 4.95 2.38 -12.73
C ASN A 87 4.86 3.55 -11.71
N GLY A 88 3.66 3.76 -11.16
CA GLY A 88 3.42 4.82 -10.19
C GLY A 88 3.16 6.22 -10.78
N ASN A 89 3.00 6.41 -12.08
CA ASN A 89 2.92 7.78 -12.63
C ASN A 89 1.74 8.59 -12.03
N PRO A 90 1.99 9.70 -11.30
CA PRO A 90 0.94 10.47 -10.63
C PRO A 90 -0.05 11.09 -11.62
N LYS A 91 0.35 11.32 -12.88
CA LYS A 91 -0.55 11.81 -13.95
C LYS A 91 -1.66 10.81 -14.29
N ILE A 92 -1.48 9.54 -13.97
CA ILE A 92 -2.46 8.47 -14.15
C ILE A 92 -3.22 8.21 -12.84
N ILE A 93 -2.49 8.14 -11.72
CA ILE A 93 -3.08 7.76 -10.42
C ILE A 93 -3.95 8.89 -9.85
N TYR A 94 -3.50 10.14 -9.90
CA TYR A 94 -4.21 11.25 -9.22
C TYR A 94 -5.61 11.51 -9.78
N PRO A 95 -5.85 11.53 -11.11
CA PRO A 95 -7.21 11.65 -11.64
C PRO A 95 -8.14 10.53 -11.17
N LEU A 96 -7.63 9.30 -11.07
CA LEU A 96 -8.40 8.14 -10.61
C LEU A 96 -8.78 8.27 -9.13
N LEU A 97 -7.85 8.71 -8.27
CA LEU A 97 -8.12 9.02 -6.87
C LEU A 97 -9.12 10.16 -6.72
N GLN A 98 -8.94 11.24 -7.48
CA GLN A 98 -9.80 12.42 -7.44
C GLN A 98 -11.25 12.10 -7.82
N GLN A 99 -11.49 11.15 -8.72
CA GLN A 99 -12.84 10.71 -9.11
C GLN A 99 -13.50 9.80 -8.07
N ASN A 100 -12.74 9.28 -7.10
CA ASN A 100 -13.18 8.27 -6.14
C ASN A 100 -12.86 8.65 -4.69
N LEU A 101 -12.83 9.94 -4.38
CA LEU A 101 -12.55 10.44 -3.02
C LEU A 101 -13.55 9.91 -1.98
N ASP A 102 -14.77 9.59 -2.40
CA ASP A 102 -15.80 8.96 -1.57
C ASP A 102 -15.40 7.57 -1.07
N LYS A 103 -14.51 6.88 -1.79
CA LYS A 103 -14.01 5.54 -1.47
C LYS A 103 -12.75 5.55 -0.63
N LEU A 104 -12.06 6.68 -0.49
CA LEU A 104 -10.86 6.82 0.35
C LEU A 104 -11.26 7.04 1.82
N ASP A 105 -11.81 5.99 2.43
CA ASP A 105 -12.27 5.96 3.82
C ASP A 105 -11.53 4.92 4.67
N ASP A 106 -11.93 4.79 5.93
CA ASP A 106 -11.29 3.86 6.87
C ASP A 106 -11.53 2.41 6.47
N ASN A 107 -12.65 2.12 5.81
CA ASN A 107 -12.90 0.80 5.26
C ASN A 107 -11.90 0.48 4.15
N PHE A 108 -11.51 1.46 3.33
CA PHE A 108 -10.50 1.26 2.29
C PHE A 108 -9.14 0.83 2.85
N ALA A 109 -8.69 1.40 3.97
CA ALA A 109 -7.47 0.98 4.64
C ALA A 109 -7.56 -0.50 5.09
N HIS A 110 -8.69 -0.88 5.70
CA HIS A 110 -8.93 -2.26 6.11
C HIS A 110 -9.05 -3.24 4.93
N ILE A 111 -9.69 -2.83 3.83
CA ILE A 111 -9.81 -3.63 2.60
C ILE A 111 -8.42 -3.84 2.00
N LEU A 112 -7.61 -2.79 1.89
CA LEU A 112 -6.23 -2.88 1.41
C LEU A 112 -5.42 -3.87 2.26
N GLN A 113 -5.48 -3.75 3.59
CA GLN A 113 -4.74 -4.62 4.49
C GLN A 113 -5.17 -6.09 4.38
N THR A 114 -6.48 -6.33 4.37
CA THR A 114 -7.06 -7.68 4.28
C THR A 114 -6.74 -8.32 2.92
N TRP A 115 -6.96 -7.57 1.83
CA TRP A 115 -6.68 -8.02 0.48
C TRP A 115 -5.18 -8.31 0.28
N ALA A 116 -4.31 -7.39 0.71
CA ALA A 116 -2.86 -7.56 0.57
C ALA A 116 -2.36 -8.76 1.38
N THR A 117 -2.82 -8.92 2.62
CA THR A 117 -2.43 -10.07 3.46
C THR A 117 -2.84 -11.40 2.81
N ALA A 118 -4.07 -11.50 2.29
CA ALA A 118 -4.52 -12.70 1.60
C ALA A 118 -3.72 -12.94 0.31
N LYS A 119 -3.65 -11.94 -0.57
CA LYS A 119 -3.04 -12.09 -1.89
C LYS A 119 -1.53 -12.36 -1.83
N LEU A 120 -0.80 -11.69 -0.94
CA LEU A 120 0.65 -11.89 -0.79
C LEU A 120 1.00 -13.26 -0.19
N SER A 121 0.07 -13.91 0.51
CA SER A 121 0.27 -15.25 1.08
C SER A 121 -0.06 -16.38 0.08
N GLU A 122 -0.79 -16.07 -1.00
CA GLU A 122 -1.28 -17.05 -1.99
C GLU A 122 -0.34 -17.21 -3.20
N VAL A 123 0.62 -16.30 -3.36
CA VAL A 123 1.45 -16.22 -4.56
C VAL A 123 2.90 -16.55 -4.24
N GLU A 124 3.64 -16.98 -5.27
CA GLU A 124 5.07 -17.23 -5.15
C GLU A 124 5.85 -15.93 -4.88
N THR A 125 7.06 -16.04 -4.33
CA THR A 125 7.87 -14.91 -3.85
C THR A 125 8.03 -13.79 -4.88
N GLU A 126 8.33 -14.11 -6.14
CA GLU A 126 8.53 -13.08 -7.18
C GLU A 126 7.24 -12.30 -7.49
N GLU A 127 6.09 -12.98 -7.53
CA GLU A 127 4.79 -12.33 -7.71
C GLU A 127 4.43 -11.50 -6.47
N ALA A 128 4.71 -12.01 -5.25
CA ALA A 128 4.52 -11.26 -4.00
C ALA A 128 5.32 -9.96 -3.99
N GLU A 129 6.59 -9.99 -4.42
CA GLU A 129 7.43 -8.80 -4.51
C GLU A 129 6.90 -7.79 -5.53
N SER A 130 6.41 -8.24 -6.69
CA SER A 130 5.82 -7.36 -7.71
C SER A 130 4.55 -6.66 -7.19
N ILE A 131 3.68 -7.41 -6.51
CA ILE A 131 2.47 -6.86 -5.89
C ILE A 131 2.86 -5.90 -4.76
N ALA A 132 3.84 -6.25 -3.93
CA ALA A 132 4.32 -5.40 -2.85
C ALA A 132 4.90 -4.07 -3.38
N LYS A 133 5.69 -4.09 -4.47
CA LYS A 133 6.15 -2.87 -5.14
C LYS A 133 4.99 -1.99 -5.61
N THR A 134 3.94 -2.60 -6.15
CA THR A 134 2.75 -1.89 -6.59
C THR A 134 2.03 -1.21 -5.42
N ILE A 135 1.82 -1.92 -4.32
CA ILE A 135 1.21 -1.37 -3.09
C ILE A 135 2.09 -0.25 -2.53
N TRP A 136 3.41 -0.43 -2.53
CA TRP A 136 4.36 0.58 -2.06
C TRP A 136 4.24 1.86 -2.87
N TYR A 137 4.28 1.80 -4.21
CA TYR A 137 4.10 2.97 -5.06
C TYR A 137 2.74 3.63 -4.85
N PHE A 138 1.66 2.85 -4.83
CA PHE A 138 0.33 3.39 -4.56
C PHE A 138 0.30 4.20 -3.25
N SER A 139 0.86 3.64 -2.18
CA SER A 139 0.94 4.28 -0.86
C SER A 139 1.83 5.52 -0.87
N TYR A 140 2.97 5.48 -1.57
CA TYR A 140 3.84 6.63 -1.78
C TYR A 140 3.12 7.80 -2.45
N TYR A 141 2.40 7.55 -3.54
CA TYR A 141 1.68 8.62 -4.24
C TYR A 141 0.44 9.09 -3.47
N LEU A 142 -0.23 8.21 -2.72
CA LEU A 142 -1.34 8.61 -1.86
C LEU A 142 -0.88 9.51 -0.70
N ASN A 143 0.33 9.31 -0.18
CA ASN A 143 0.92 10.17 0.86
C ASN A 143 1.02 11.63 0.40
N ASP A 144 1.43 11.85 -0.85
CA ASP A 144 1.62 13.17 -1.44
C ASP A 144 0.35 13.71 -2.13
N PHE A 145 -0.75 12.94 -2.12
CA PHE A 145 -1.98 13.31 -2.79
C PHE A 145 -2.73 14.39 -1.99
N PRO A 146 -2.97 15.58 -2.58
CA PRO A 146 -3.45 16.74 -1.82
C PRO A 146 -4.98 16.75 -1.58
N LEU A 147 -5.73 15.80 -2.15
CA LEU A 147 -7.19 15.78 -2.09
C LEU A 147 -7.71 14.66 -1.19
N GLY A 148 -8.97 14.79 -0.78
CA GLY A 148 -9.62 13.87 0.14
C GLY A 148 -9.37 14.21 1.60
N LYS A 149 -9.70 13.28 2.50
CA LYS A 149 -9.51 13.47 3.94
C LYS A 149 -8.11 13.00 4.32
N LYS A 150 -7.20 13.92 4.67
CA LYS A 150 -5.81 13.60 5.07
C LYS A 150 -5.74 12.48 6.12
N ALA A 151 -6.65 12.49 7.11
CA ALA A 151 -6.71 11.46 8.13
C ALA A 151 -6.97 10.06 7.56
N ASN A 152 -7.86 9.92 6.56
CA ASN A 152 -8.14 8.64 5.92
C ASN A 152 -6.98 8.20 5.04
N ASN A 153 -6.45 9.11 4.22
CA ASN A 153 -5.30 8.82 3.35
C ASN A 153 -4.14 8.28 4.18
N MET A 154 -3.88 8.86 5.36
CA MET A 154 -2.78 8.41 6.21
C MET A 154 -2.98 6.97 6.73
N GLU A 155 -4.19 6.58 7.14
CA GLU A 155 -4.43 5.19 7.55
C GLU A 155 -4.25 4.20 6.38
N ILE A 156 -4.63 4.60 5.16
CA ILE A 156 -4.44 3.78 3.96
C ILE A 156 -2.94 3.63 3.64
N VAL A 157 -2.19 4.74 3.70
CA VAL A 157 -0.73 4.76 3.48
C VAL A 157 0.00 3.87 4.47
N ILE A 158 -0.31 4.02 5.77
CA ILE A 158 0.27 3.19 6.84
C ILE A 158 -0.05 1.71 6.60
N SER A 159 -1.32 1.38 6.33
CA SER A 159 -1.75 0.00 6.06
C SER A 159 -1.02 -0.60 4.86
N GLY A 160 -0.80 0.19 3.81
CA GLY A 160 -0.05 -0.21 2.63
C GLY A 160 1.42 -0.49 2.94
N TYR A 161 2.10 0.41 3.65
CA TYR A 161 3.50 0.23 4.05
C TYR A 161 3.68 -0.97 5.00
N GLU A 162 2.80 -1.17 5.98
CA GLU A 162 2.84 -2.33 6.87
C GLU A 162 2.62 -3.64 6.12
N ALA A 163 1.73 -3.66 5.12
CA ALA A 163 1.51 -4.85 4.30
C ALA A 163 2.76 -5.24 3.51
N VAL A 164 3.44 -4.27 2.89
CA VAL A 164 4.64 -4.55 2.07
C VAL A 164 5.86 -4.91 2.89
N LEU A 165 5.97 -4.45 4.15
CA LEU A 165 7.04 -4.84 5.08
C LEU A 165 6.96 -6.30 5.55
N LYS A 166 5.85 -7.01 5.26
CA LYS A 166 5.77 -8.47 5.43
C LYS A 166 6.50 -9.22 4.30
N VAL A 167 6.70 -8.57 3.15
CA VAL A 167 7.34 -9.15 1.97
C VAL A 167 8.77 -8.66 1.85
N PHE A 168 8.99 -7.35 1.86
CA PHE A 168 10.33 -6.79 1.92
C PHE A 168 10.82 -6.80 3.35
N THR A 169 11.90 -7.53 3.57
CA THR A 169 12.58 -7.67 4.86
C THR A 169 13.99 -7.15 4.75
N ARG A 170 14.65 -6.96 5.89
CA ARG A 170 16.06 -6.55 5.91
C ARG A 170 16.94 -7.59 5.22
N GLU A 171 16.57 -8.87 5.27
CA GLU A 171 17.35 -9.99 4.76
C GLU A 171 17.21 -10.19 3.25
N ASN A 172 16.01 -9.97 2.69
CA ASN A 172 15.76 -10.23 1.26
C ASN A 172 15.91 -8.98 0.37
N ASN A 173 15.69 -7.78 0.92
CA ASN A 173 15.67 -6.55 0.14
C ASN A 173 15.91 -5.33 1.04
N SER A 174 17.09 -5.29 1.65
CA SER A 174 17.47 -4.32 2.69
C SER A 174 17.24 -2.86 2.28
N GLU A 175 17.58 -2.48 1.05
CA GLU A 175 17.43 -1.09 0.57
C GLU A 175 15.96 -0.66 0.49
N ASN A 176 15.11 -1.47 -0.16
CA ASN A 176 13.67 -1.17 -0.25
C ASN A 176 13.02 -1.22 1.12
N TRP A 177 13.38 -2.21 1.95
CA TRP A 177 12.92 -2.28 3.33
C TRP A 177 13.22 -0.98 4.10
N ALA A 178 14.45 -0.48 4.03
CA ALA A 178 14.83 0.76 4.70
C ALA A 178 14.13 1.99 4.13
N ALA A 179 13.90 2.03 2.81
CA ALA A 179 13.12 3.10 2.20
C ALA A 179 11.66 3.10 2.66
N ILE A 180 11.04 1.93 2.75
CA ILE A 180 9.67 1.78 3.24
C ILE A 180 9.60 2.13 4.73
N GLN A 181 10.55 1.70 5.56
CA GLN A 181 10.61 2.06 6.98
C GLN A 181 10.67 3.58 7.19
N ASN A 182 11.50 4.29 6.43
CA ASN A 182 11.56 5.76 6.49
C ASN A 182 10.23 6.42 6.05
N ASN A 183 9.56 5.87 5.04
CA ASN A 183 8.27 6.40 4.59
C ASN A 183 7.15 6.11 5.59
N LEU A 184 7.16 4.92 6.21
CA LEU A 184 6.27 4.56 7.31
C LEU A 184 6.48 5.48 8.51
N ALA A 185 7.73 5.80 8.82
CA ALA A 185 8.07 6.76 9.87
C ALA A 185 7.50 8.15 9.59
N ASN A 186 7.65 8.66 8.35
CA ASN A 186 7.03 9.91 7.93
C ASN A 186 5.49 9.85 8.08
N ALA A 187 4.87 8.76 7.65
CA ALA A 187 3.42 8.57 7.73
C ALA A 187 2.93 8.58 9.19
N TYR A 188 3.64 7.90 10.09
CA TYR A 188 3.36 7.96 11.53
C TYR A 188 3.56 9.35 12.11
N SER A 189 4.63 10.06 11.73
CA SER A 189 4.87 11.44 12.14
C SER A 189 3.77 12.39 11.68
N ASP A 190 3.12 12.12 10.54
CA ASP A 190 2.04 12.94 9.98
C ASP A 190 0.63 12.44 10.38
N ARG A 191 0.53 11.31 11.07
CA ARG A 191 -0.73 10.68 11.44
C ARG A 191 -1.55 11.54 12.39
N ILE A 192 -2.81 11.74 12.00
CA ILE A 192 -3.79 12.58 12.70
C ILE A 192 -4.56 11.79 13.76
N ARG A 193 -4.84 10.50 13.51
CA ARG A 193 -5.60 9.63 14.42
C ARG A 193 -4.68 8.88 15.39
N GLY A 194 -5.28 8.37 16.46
CA GLY A 194 -4.56 7.66 17.53
C GLY A 194 -3.93 8.62 18.53
N ASP A 195 -3.23 8.04 19.52
CA ASP A 195 -2.47 8.84 20.47
C ASP A 195 -1.24 9.47 19.78
N ARG A 196 -1.11 10.80 19.93
CA ARG A 196 -0.03 11.54 19.25
C ARG A 196 1.34 11.13 19.76
N ALA A 197 1.47 10.79 21.04
CA ALA A 197 2.76 10.38 21.58
C ALA A 197 3.16 9.01 21.02
N GLU A 198 2.23 8.06 20.96
CA GLU A 198 2.46 6.74 20.36
C GLU A 198 2.84 6.83 18.88
N ASN A 199 2.14 7.67 18.10
CA ASN A 199 2.49 7.89 16.71
C ASN A 199 3.94 8.38 16.54
N ILE A 200 4.40 9.29 17.40
CA ILE A 200 5.77 9.78 17.34
C ILE A 200 6.78 8.70 17.76
N GLU A 201 6.47 7.88 18.77
CA GLU A 201 7.34 6.75 19.12
C GLU A 201 7.44 5.72 17.98
N SER A 202 6.33 5.42 17.30
CA SER A 202 6.33 4.55 16.12
C SER A 202 7.17 5.14 14.98
N ALA A 203 7.09 6.45 14.76
CA ALA A 203 7.93 7.14 13.78
C ALA A 203 9.43 7.03 14.12
N ILE A 204 9.80 7.32 15.38
CA ILE A 204 11.18 7.22 15.86
C ILE A 204 11.71 5.79 15.67
N ALA A 205 10.94 4.78 16.05
CA ALA A 205 11.33 3.38 15.89
C ALA A 205 11.56 3.03 14.40
N ALA A 206 10.66 3.42 13.51
CA ALA A 206 10.79 3.15 12.08
C ALA A 206 11.96 3.92 11.42
N TYR A 207 12.28 5.15 11.86
CA TYR A 207 13.50 5.83 11.41
C TYR A 207 14.77 5.09 11.84
N HIS A 208 14.83 4.60 13.07
CA HIS A 208 15.96 3.80 13.55
C HIS A 208 16.14 2.53 12.72
N LEU A 209 15.04 1.81 12.40
CA LEU A 209 15.09 0.65 11.50
C LEU A 209 15.64 1.02 10.13
N ALA A 210 15.21 2.14 9.54
CA ALA A 210 15.75 2.61 8.27
C ALA A 210 17.27 2.92 8.33
N LEU A 211 17.75 3.46 9.45
CA LEU A 211 19.16 3.79 9.70
C LEU A 211 20.05 2.55 9.92
N GLU A 212 19.48 1.36 10.15
CA GLU A 212 20.27 0.10 10.20
C GLU A 212 20.85 -0.28 8.83
N VAL A 213 20.27 0.22 7.74
CA VAL A 213 20.70 -0.05 6.36
C VAL A 213 21.20 1.22 5.68
N ARG A 214 20.49 2.34 5.86
CA ARG A 214 20.93 3.63 5.33
C ARG A 214 22.09 4.10 6.19
N THR A 215 23.32 3.80 5.81
CA THR A 215 24.52 4.30 6.49
C THR A 215 25.04 5.57 5.80
N LYS A 216 25.83 6.37 6.52
CA LYS A 216 26.52 7.53 5.93
C LYS A 216 27.43 7.12 4.75
N GLN A 217 28.00 5.92 4.78
CA GLN A 217 28.92 5.44 3.77
C GLN A 217 28.19 4.97 2.51
N ASP A 218 27.17 4.15 2.66
CA ASP A 218 26.52 3.48 1.53
C ASP A 218 25.43 4.34 0.89
N PHE A 219 24.73 5.13 1.71
CA PHE A 219 23.61 5.95 1.27
C PHE A 219 23.63 7.35 1.91
N PRO A 220 24.70 8.16 1.71
CA PRO A 220 24.95 9.39 2.46
C PRO A 220 23.75 10.33 2.50
N MET A 221 23.12 10.59 1.34
CA MET A 221 22.00 11.53 1.26
C MET A 221 20.71 10.97 1.89
N ASN A 222 20.44 9.67 1.73
CA ASN A 222 19.28 9.02 2.34
C ASN A 222 19.45 8.92 3.86
N TRP A 223 20.65 8.60 4.34
CA TRP A 223 20.99 8.60 5.76
C TRP A 223 20.79 10.00 6.35
N ALA A 224 21.32 11.05 5.73
CA ALA A 224 21.14 12.42 6.20
C ALA A 224 19.68 12.88 6.19
N GLY A 225 18.89 12.47 5.18
CA GLY A 225 17.46 12.71 5.17
C GLY A 225 16.71 12.01 6.30
N THR A 226 17.07 10.77 6.57
CA THR A 226 16.47 9.98 7.66
C THR A 226 16.84 10.59 9.02
N GLN A 227 18.10 11.01 9.22
CA GLN A 227 18.56 11.71 10.43
C GLN A 227 17.83 13.03 10.67
N ASN A 228 17.66 13.85 9.63
CA ASN A 228 16.90 15.09 9.73
C ASN A 228 15.45 14.85 10.16
N ASN A 229 14.80 13.81 9.61
CA ASN A 229 13.42 13.49 9.97
C ASN A 229 13.32 12.93 11.39
N LEU A 230 14.28 12.11 11.80
CA LEU A 230 14.42 11.64 13.18
C LEU A 230 14.60 12.81 14.16
N ALA A 231 15.40 13.82 13.79
CA ALA A 231 15.58 15.03 14.58
C ALA A 231 14.26 15.80 14.77
N ILE A 232 13.45 15.94 13.71
CA ILE A 232 12.12 16.54 13.78
C ILE A 232 11.20 15.72 14.71
N ALA A 233 11.26 14.39 14.64
CA ALA A 233 10.47 13.51 15.49
C ALA A 233 10.86 13.67 16.98
N TYR A 234 12.15 13.70 17.31
CA TYR A 234 12.63 13.98 18.67
C TYR A 234 12.21 15.37 19.16
N ARG A 235 12.34 16.40 18.31
CA ARG A 235 11.89 17.76 18.63
C ARG A 235 10.38 17.81 18.95
N ASN A 236 9.57 16.98 18.31
CA ASN A 236 8.13 16.92 18.51
C ASN A 236 7.70 15.90 19.58
N ARG A 237 8.62 15.07 20.08
CA ARG A 237 8.34 13.98 21.03
C ARG A 237 7.71 14.50 22.33
N ILE A 238 6.64 13.81 22.73
CA ILE A 238 5.82 14.15 23.90
C ILE A 238 6.27 13.37 25.15
N ARG A 239 6.71 12.12 24.98
CA ARG A 239 7.20 11.27 26.07
C ARG A 239 8.66 11.59 26.42
N GLY A 240 9.03 11.31 27.67
CA GLY A 240 10.39 11.53 28.18
C GLY A 240 10.67 12.96 28.62
N ASP A 241 11.89 13.21 29.04
CA ASP A 241 12.33 14.54 29.43
C ASP A 241 12.49 15.46 28.22
N ARG A 242 12.07 16.73 28.35
CA ARG A 242 12.08 17.67 27.23
C ARG A 242 13.50 18.06 26.82
N ALA A 243 14.42 18.19 27.78
CA ALA A 243 15.81 18.53 27.46
C ALA A 243 16.49 17.37 26.74
N GLU A 244 16.32 16.14 27.22
CA GLU A 244 16.85 14.94 26.55
C GLU A 244 16.35 14.78 25.11
N ASN A 245 15.06 15.06 24.88
CA ASN A 245 14.48 15.02 23.53
C ASN A 245 15.10 16.10 22.61
N ILE A 246 15.41 17.28 23.14
CA ILE A 246 16.04 18.35 22.36
C ILE A 246 17.51 18.05 22.07
N GLU A 247 18.24 17.51 23.04
CA GLU A 247 19.62 17.04 22.82
C GLU A 247 19.67 15.94 21.75
N SER A 248 18.73 14.99 21.78
CA SER A 248 18.61 13.95 20.75
C SER A 248 18.31 14.52 19.37
N ALA A 249 17.45 15.55 19.28
CA ALA A 249 17.17 16.24 18.03
C ALA A 249 18.41 16.98 17.50
N ILE A 250 19.11 17.72 18.36
CA ILE A 250 20.34 18.45 18.00
C ILE A 250 21.40 17.48 17.47
N ALA A 251 21.61 16.35 18.15
CA ALA A 251 22.55 15.32 17.70
C ALA A 251 22.20 14.78 16.30
N ALA A 252 20.92 14.45 16.06
CA ALA A 252 20.48 13.95 14.76
C ALA A 252 20.58 15.01 13.65
N TYR A 253 20.30 16.29 13.94
CA TYR A 253 20.54 17.39 12.98
C TYR A 253 22.03 17.54 12.65
N HIS A 254 22.91 17.48 13.64
CA HIS A 254 24.36 17.53 13.40
C HIS A 254 24.81 16.40 12.48
N LEU A 255 24.33 15.17 12.69
CA LEU A 255 24.60 14.04 11.81
C LEU A 255 24.13 14.32 10.36
N ALA A 256 22.92 14.84 10.17
CA ALA A 256 22.43 15.20 8.84
C ALA A 256 23.31 16.27 8.14
N LEU A 257 23.80 17.25 8.90
CA LEU A 257 24.67 18.33 8.40
C LEU A 257 26.08 17.87 8.02
N GLU A 258 26.53 16.69 8.47
CA GLU A 258 27.80 16.10 8.01
C GLU A 258 27.79 15.73 6.53
N VAL A 259 26.61 15.55 5.93
CA VAL A 259 26.43 15.27 4.50
C VAL A 259 25.79 16.44 3.79
N ARG A 260 24.76 17.06 4.39
CA ARG A 260 24.06 18.22 3.83
C ARG A 260 24.87 19.48 4.07
N THR A 261 26.02 19.60 3.43
CA THR A 261 26.89 20.77 3.58
C THR A 261 26.31 21.98 2.83
N LYS A 262 26.64 23.18 3.30
CA LYS A 262 26.28 24.42 2.59
C LYS A 262 26.83 24.48 1.17
N GLN A 263 27.97 23.82 0.92
CA GLN A 263 28.64 23.82 -0.38
C GLN A 263 27.95 22.86 -1.36
N ASP A 264 27.70 21.62 -0.95
CA ASP A 264 27.25 20.57 -1.86
C ASP A 264 25.72 20.52 -1.96
N PHE A 265 25.02 20.85 -0.86
CA PHE A 265 23.56 20.77 -0.77
C PHE A 265 22.97 22.00 -0.05
N PRO A 266 23.16 23.23 -0.56
CA PRO A 266 22.79 24.47 0.12
C PRO A 266 21.31 24.53 0.53
N MET A 267 20.41 23.99 -0.28
CA MET A 267 18.97 23.95 0.02
C MET A 267 18.67 22.98 1.18
N ASN A 268 19.24 21.77 1.16
CA ASN A 268 19.04 20.81 2.23
C ASN A 268 19.71 21.25 3.53
N TRP A 269 20.90 21.87 3.45
CA TRP A 269 21.58 22.48 4.59
C TRP A 269 20.70 23.54 5.25
N ALA A 270 20.09 24.44 4.46
CA ALA A 270 19.25 25.51 5.00
C ALA A 270 17.93 25.02 5.62
N MET A 271 17.44 23.85 5.18
CA MET A 271 16.23 23.23 5.73
C MET A 271 16.48 22.35 6.97
N THR A 272 17.74 22.02 7.26
CA THR A 272 18.16 21.17 8.38
C THR A 272 18.47 22.05 9.59
#